data_AF-A0A251R439-F1
#
_entry.id   AF-A0A251R439-F1
#
_cell.length_a   1.000
_cell.length_b   1.000
_cell.length_c   1.000
_cell.angle_alpha   90.00
_cell.angle_beta   90.00
_cell.angle_gamma   90.00
#
_symmetry.space_group_name_H-M   'P 1'
#
loop_
_entity.id
_entity.type
_entity.pdbx_description
1 polymer ?
#
loop_
_entity_poly.entity_id
_entity_poly.type
_entity_poly.pdbx_seq_one_letter_code
_entity_poly.pdbx_strand_id
1 'polypeptide(L)'
;MSANQSDFEDQVSMTVDDDEISGYESDCGDSNSAVSDRFDVFTRNGMIRLEEENSAHDIIKTCFLSGMGFAGGDTNLVAIHKNVSSDVTRQARFESFKIFSKAVAQKCGGNANVKYAWYGGSKDELCEILVHGFSRCREPAPNEQSYGVGVHLISPVFAYDGALSSAVDERGLRHMLLCRVILGKMETVAPGSKQYHPSSKEMDTGVDNLQFPRRYVVWSAYMNSHIFPVYVVSFKAPSPNVVSGIQPSIQPRQANTSKPTSPWVTFPALMFTLAKFLPPPKMLLIVKSHNEFRAKRISRPQLIRKVRQIVGDNLLIQVIKAFRSKSLHPASAKRTV
;
A
#
# COMPACT_ATOMS: atom_id res chain seq x y z
N MET A 1 -4.83 -11.02 -19.95
CA MET A 1 -3.84 -11.92 -19.33
C MET A 1 -3.64 -11.39 -17.93
N SER A 2 -4.23 -12.03 -16.92
CA SER A 2 -4.02 -11.66 -15.52
C SER A 2 -2.68 -12.24 -15.10
N ALA A 3 -1.70 -11.41 -14.79
CA ALA A 3 -0.59 -11.84 -13.95
C ALA A 3 -1.17 -12.15 -12.56
N ASN A 4 -0.91 -13.34 -12.04
CA ASN A 4 -1.32 -13.69 -10.68
C ASN A 4 -0.51 -12.83 -9.69
N GLN A 5 -1.13 -12.48 -8.55
CA GLN A 5 -0.44 -11.80 -7.45
C GLN A 5 0.82 -12.57 -7.01
N SER A 6 0.81 -13.90 -7.12
CA SER A 6 1.99 -14.76 -6.92
C SER A 6 3.09 -14.43 -7.92
N ASP A 7 2.81 -14.43 -9.23
CA ASP A 7 3.82 -14.22 -10.27
C ASP A 7 4.50 -12.85 -10.15
N PHE A 8 3.78 -11.86 -9.64
CA PHE A 8 4.30 -10.51 -9.42
C PHE A 8 5.11 -10.37 -8.14
N GLU A 9 4.67 -10.99 -7.04
CA GLU A 9 5.46 -11.07 -5.79
C GLU A 9 6.73 -11.90 -6.02
N ASP A 10 6.65 -12.97 -6.81
CA ASP A 10 7.76 -13.84 -7.18
C ASP A 10 8.75 -13.11 -8.11
N GLN A 11 8.28 -12.32 -9.08
CA GLN A 11 9.18 -11.50 -9.92
C GLN A 11 9.93 -10.44 -9.13
N VAL A 12 9.29 -9.77 -8.17
CA VAL A 12 9.96 -8.80 -7.29
C VAL A 12 10.91 -9.51 -6.31
N SER A 13 10.58 -10.71 -5.85
CA SER A 13 11.49 -11.50 -5.01
C SER A 13 12.72 -11.96 -5.76
N MET A 14 12.54 -12.70 -6.86
CA MET A 14 13.62 -13.34 -7.60
C MET A 14 14.69 -12.36 -8.10
N THR A 15 14.26 -11.21 -8.63
CA THR A 15 15.17 -10.23 -9.24
C THR A 15 15.88 -9.33 -8.23
N VAL A 16 15.31 -9.14 -7.04
CA VAL A 16 15.92 -8.31 -5.98
C VAL A 16 16.78 -9.15 -5.04
N ASP A 17 16.56 -10.47 -4.98
CA ASP A 17 17.43 -11.40 -4.25
C ASP A 17 18.73 -11.72 -5.01
N ASP A 18 18.73 -11.76 -6.35
CA ASP A 18 19.96 -11.92 -7.18
C ASP A 18 20.94 -10.74 -7.07
N ASP A 19 20.46 -9.60 -6.55
CA ASP A 19 21.21 -8.38 -6.29
C ASP A 19 21.91 -8.41 -4.90
N GLU A 20 22.11 -9.61 -4.34
CA GLU A 20 22.77 -9.87 -3.06
C GLU A 20 24.21 -9.32 -3.07
N ILE A 21 24.34 -8.12 -2.48
CA ILE A 21 25.55 -7.45 -1.96
C ILE A 21 26.86 -8.08 -2.46
N SER A 22 27.26 -7.75 -3.69
CA SER A 22 28.68 -7.69 -4.01
C SER A 22 29.25 -6.54 -3.19
N GLY A 23 30.12 -6.84 -2.22
CA GLY A 23 30.76 -5.83 -1.37
C GLY A 23 31.45 -4.78 -2.23
N TYR A 24 30.83 -3.62 -2.37
CA TYR A 24 31.50 -2.46 -2.94
C TYR A 24 32.35 -1.90 -1.80
N GLU A 25 33.66 -2.10 -1.88
CA GLU A 25 34.58 -1.31 -1.07
C GLU A 25 34.39 0.15 -1.50
N SER A 26 33.87 0.95 -0.58
CA SER A 26 33.63 2.38 -0.77
C SER A 26 34.97 3.10 -0.68
N ASP A 27 35.61 3.35 -1.82
CA ASP A 27 36.70 4.32 -1.90
C ASP A 27 36.12 5.73 -1.75
N CYS A 28 36.55 6.45 -0.71
CA CYS A 28 36.06 7.77 -0.37
C CYS A 28 36.66 8.84 -1.28
N GLY A 29 36.17 8.89 -2.52
CA GLY A 29 36.41 9.98 -3.46
C GLY A 29 35.43 11.13 -3.21
N ASP A 30 35.85 12.13 -2.44
CA ASP A 30 35.18 13.43 -2.37
C ASP A 30 35.20 14.08 -3.77
N SER A 31 34.02 14.18 -4.39
CA SER A 31 33.86 14.87 -5.66
C SER A 31 32.56 15.67 -5.62
N ASN A 32 32.73 16.95 -5.33
CA ASN A 32 31.73 18.00 -5.46
C ASN A 32 30.99 17.92 -6.81
N SER A 33 29.74 17.45 -6.76
CA SER A 33 28.72 17.73 -7.77
C SER A 33 27.62 18.54 -7.09
N ALA A 34 27.63 19.85 -7.35
CA ALA A 34 26.68 20.84 -6.87
C ALA A 34 25.29 20.67 -7.52
N VAL A 35 24.68 19.49 -7.38
CA VAL A 35 23.25 19.25 -7.58
C VAL A 35 22.64 19.10 -6.19
N SER A 36 22.47 20.24 -5.52
CA SER A 36 22.02 20.33 -4.13
C SER A 36 20.68 19.59 -3.90
N ASP A 37 20.78 18.51 -3.13
CA ASP A 37 20.01 18.22 -1.92
C ASP A 37 18.47 18.31 -2.04
N ARG A 38 17.87 17.41 -2.83
CA ARG A 38 16.44 17.07 -2.68
C ARG A 38 16.20 15.85 -1.80
N PHE A 39 17.19 14.97 -1.70
CA PHE A 39 17.05 13.68 -1.04
C PHE A 39 18.24 13.35 -0.13
N ASP A 40 19.07 14.33 0.27
CA ASP A 40 20.27 14.03 1.06
C ASP A 40 19.91 13.40 2.40
N VAL A 41 18.70 13.63 2.91
CA VAL A 41 18.25 12.99 4.14
C VAL A 41 18.29 11.46 4.04
N PHE A 42 17.93 10.88 2.88
CA PHE A 42 17.98 9.43 2.70
C PHE A 42 19.41 8.96 2.45
N THR A 43 20.24 9.74 1.74
CA THR A 43 21.64 9.35 1.49
C THR A 43 22.51 9.44 2.74
N ARG A 44 22.34 10.49 3.56
CA ARG A 44 22.93 10.59 4.91
C ARG A 44 22.47 9.46 5.82
N ASN A 45 21.25 8.99 5.61
CA ASN A 45 20.72 7.79 6.26
C ASN A 45 21.02 6.52 5.45
N GLY A 46 22.17 6.44 4.79
CA GLY A 46 22.76 5.23 4.20
C GLY A 46 21.95 4.56 3.10
N MET A 47 21.21 5.36 2.33
CA MET A 47 20.55 4.91 1.12
C MET A 47 21.31 5.41 -0.11
N ILE A 48 21.28 4.67 -1.22
CA ILE A 48 21.82 5.12 -2.50
C ILE A 48 20.66 5.27 -3.48
N ARG A 49 20.63 6.39 -4.21
CA ARG A 49 19.63 6.60 -5.25
C ARG A 49 19.89 5.66 -6.42
N LEU A 50 18.85 5.00 -6.92
CA LEU A 50 18.94 4.19 -8.13
C LEU A 50 18.76 5.06 -9.37
N GLU A 51 19.59 4.81 -10.38
CA GLU A 51 19.46 5.38 -11.71
C GLU A 51 18.34 4.70 -12.51
N GLU A 52 17.80 5.39 -13.52
CA GLU A 52 16.65 4.90 -14.28
C GLU A 52 16.98 3.68 -15.15
N GLU A 53 18.25 3.43 -15.47
CA GLU A 53 18.72 2.27 -16.23
C GLU A 53 18.96 1.02 -15.36
N ASN A 54 18.74 1.11 -14.04
CA ASN A 54 18.90 -0.02 -13.13
C ASN A 54 17.67 -0.96 -13.20
N SER A 55 17.88 -2.26 -13.33
CA SER A 55 16.80 -3.25 -13.40
C SER A 55 15.88 -3.23 -12.17
N ALA A 56 16.45 -3.12 -10.96
CA ALA A 56 15.68 -3.03 -9.72
C ALA A 56 14.85 -1.74 -9.69
N HIS A 57 15.37 -0.63 -10.21
CA HIS A 57 14.60 0.62 -10.35
C HIS A 57 13.33 0.38 -11.20
N ASP A 58 13.46 -0.24 -12.37
CA ASP A 58 12.33 -0.48 -13.27
C ASP A 58 11.29 -1.43 -12.69
N ILE A 59 11.74 -2.48 -11.99
CA ILE A 59 10.86 -3.44 -11.31
C ILE A 59 10.08 -2.74 -10.21
N ILE A 60 10.74 -1.96 -9.35
CA ILE A 60 10.07 -1.26 -8.24
C ILE A 60 9.14 -0.18 -8.76
N LYS A 61 9.55 0.59 -9.78
CA LYS A 61 8.72 1.60 -10.44
C LYS A 61 7.46 0.98 -11.03
N THR A 62 7.61 -0.09 -11.81
CA THR A 62 6.48 -0.84 -12.38
C THR A 62 5.57 -1.39 -11.28
N CYS A 63 6.18 -1.95 -10.23
CA CYS A 63 5.47 -2.54 -9.12
C CYS A 63 4.60 -1.50 -8.40
N PHE A 64 5.22 -0.39 -8.02
CA PHE A 64 4.59 0.72 -7.35
C PHE A 64 3.46 1.32 -8.18
N LEU A 65 3.71 1.69 -9.44
CA LEU A 65 2.69 2.31 -10.30
C LEU A 65 1.51 1.38 -10.60
N SER A 66 1.75 0.07 -10.72
CA SER A 66 0.69 -0.94 -10.84
C SER A 66 -0.16 -0.99 -9.57
N GLY A 67 0.48 -1.03 -8.39
CA GLY A 67 -0.20 -1.03 -7.09
C GLY A 67 -0.94 0.28 -6.76
N MET A 68 -0.55 1.39 -7.38
CA MET A 68 -1.26 2.67 -7.32
C MET A 68 -2.58 2.66 -8.09
N GLY A 69 -2.81 1.65 -8.94
CA GLY A 69 -4.08 1.40 -9.62
C GLY A 69 -4.51 2.58 -10.49
N PHE A 70 -5.70 3.14 -10.24
CA PHE A 70 -6.24 4.25 -11.03
C PHE A 70 -5.41 5.53 -10.92
N ALA A 71 -4.69 5.71 -9.80
CA ALA A 71 -3.83 6.86 -9.59
C ALA A 71 -2.44 6.67 -10.23
N GLY A 72 -2.09 5.47 -10.70
CA GLY A 72 -0.76 5.17 -11.23
C GLY A 72 -0.37 6.04 -12.43
N GLY A 73 -1.30 6.30 -13.35
CA GLY A 73 -1.05 7.15 -14.52
C GLY A 73 -0.83 8.63 -14.20
N ASP A 74 -1.37 9.10 -13.08
CA ASP A 74 -1.26 10.49 -12.62
C ASP A 74 -0.20 10.63 -11.50
N THR A 75 0.45 9.54 -11.11
CA THR A 75 1.49 9.52 -10.08
C THR A 75 2.84 9.75 -10.71
N ASN A 76 3.51 10.83 -10.29
CA ASN A 76 4.87 11.12 -10.69
C ASN A 76 5.85 10.51 -9.68
N LEU A 77 6.49 9.41 -10.05
CA LEU A 77 7.55 8.79 -9.25
C LEU A 77 8.85 9.59 -9.45
N VAL A 78 9.37 10.17 -8.36
CA VAL A 78 10.47 11.15 -8.41
C VAL A 78 11.83 10.51 -8.16
N ALA A 79 11.90 9.55 -7.23
CA ALA A 79 13.15 8.85 -6.92
C ALA A 79 12.89 7.51 -6.21
N ILE A 80 13.80 6.57 -6.41
CA ILE A 80 13.90 5.32 -5.67
C ILE A 80 15.28 5.27 -5.03
N HIS A 81 15.34 5.02 -3.73
CA HIS A 81 16.58 4.83 -3.00
C HIS A 81 16.65 3.40 -2.47
N LYS A 82 17.79 2.73 -2.64
CA LYS A 82 18.10 1.39 -2.12
C LYS A 82 18.86 1.52 -0.81
N ASN A 83 18.47 0.74 0.19
CA ASN A 83 19.20 0.62 1.44
C ASN A 83 20.44 -0.21 1.19
N VAL A 84 21.60 0.43 1.32
CA VAL A 84 22.86 -0.26 1.29
C VAL A 84 23.32 -0.43 2.73
N SER A 85 23.53 -1.68 3.14
CA SER A 85 23.88 -2.00 4.53
C SER A 85 25.35 -1.71 4.83
N SER A 86 25.82 -0.51 4.48
CA SER A 86 27.26 -0.18 4.45
C SER A 86 27.87 0.01 5.84
N ASP A 87 27.07 0.34 6.85
CA ASP A 87 27.54 0.43 8.23
C ASP A 87 27.39 -0.89 8.99
N VAL A 88 28.27 -1.11 9.97
CA VAL A 88 28.34 -2.35 10.76
C VAL A 88 27.01 -2.65 11.46
N THR A 89 26.28 -1.63 11.93
CA THR A 89 25.00 -1.79 12.64
C THR A 89 23.89 -2.17 11.67
N ARG A 90 23.86 -1.62 10.45
CA ARG A 90 22.95 -2.01 9.38
C ARG A 90 23.22 -3.41 8.89
N GLN A 91 24.49 -3.76 8.70
CA GLN A 91 24.86 -5.12 8.34
C GLN A 91 24.38 -6.09 9.43
N ALA A 92 24.61 -5.78 10.71
CA ALA A 92 24.11 -6.60 11.81
C ALA A 92 22.57 -6.72 11.83
N ARG A 93 21.84 -5.65 11.48
CA ARG A 93 20.37 -5.70 11.33
C ARG A 93 19.94 -6.61 10.19
N PHE A 94 20.62 -6.55 9.04
CA PHE A 94 20.36 -7.43 7.91
C PHE A 94 20.68 -8.89 8.23
N GLU A 95 21.83 -9.17 8.84
CA GLU A 95 22.20 -10.51 9.30
C GLU A 95 21.20 -11.05 10.33
N SER A 96 20.75 -10.21 11.27
CA SER A 96 19.71 -10.58 12.24
C SER A 96 18.41 -10.97 11.53
N PHE A 97 17.96 -10.19 10.55
CA PHE A 97 16.80 -10.53 9.74
C PHE A 97 16.97 -11.89 9.04
N LYS A 98 18.14 -12.17 8.45
CA LYS A 98 18.44 -13.48 7.84
C LYS A 98 18.40 -14.63 8.85
N ILE A 99 18.89 -14.42 10.07
CA ILE A 99 18.82 -15.42 11.15
C ILE A 99 17.36 -15.73 11.51
N PHE A 100 16.54 -14.69 11.71
CA PHE A 100 15.12 -14.87 12.01
C PHE A 100 14.37 -15.52 10.85
N SER A 101 14.69 -15.16 9.60
CA SER A 101 14.11 -15.80 8.42
C SER A 101 14.40 -17.30 8.42
N LYS A 102 15.65 -17.71 8.65
CA LYS A 102 16.02 -19.14 8.76
C LYS A 102 15.29 -19.84 9.91
N ALA A 103 15.18 -19.20 11.07
CA ALA A 103 14.47 -19.77 12.22
C ALA A 103 12.97 -19.97 11.95
N VAL A 104 12.30 -19.00 11.31
CA VAL A 104 10.90 -19.13 10.90
C VAL A 104 10.74 -20.18 9.80
N ALA A 105 11.65 -20.26 8.83
CA ALA A 105 11.64 -21.34 7.83
C ALA A 105 11.71 -22.72 8.48
N GLN A 106 12.60 -22.92 9.45
CA GLN A 106 12.71 -24.19 10.19
C GLN A 106 11.41 -24.53 10.94
N LYS A 107 10.76 -23.53 11.54
CA LYS A 107 9.46 -23.68 12.22
C LYS A 107 8.31 -24.00 11.23
N CYS A 108 8.35 -23.44 10.03
CA CYS A 108 7.25 -23.45 9.06
C CYS A 108 7.44 -24.44 7.89
N GLY A 109 8.17 -25.54 8.09
CA GLY A 109 8.30 -26.59 7.07
C GLY A 109 9.25 -26.23 5.91
N GLY A 110 10.24 -25.39 6.16
CA GLY A 110 11.30 -25.02 5.23
C GLY A 110 11.12 -23.69 4.51
N ASN A 111 9.99 -22.98 4.69
CA ASN A 111 9.72 -21.70 4.05
C ASN A 111 9.30 -20.64 5.07
N ALA A 112 10.04 -19.53 5.14
CA ALA A 112 9.74 -18.41 6.04
C ALA A 112 8.61 -17.49 5.54
N ASN A 113 8.10 -17.71 4.31
CA ASN A 113 7.10 -16.87 3.66
C ASN A 113 7.55 -15.39 3.68
N VAL A 114 8.76 -15.14 3.18
CA VAL A 114 9.29 -13.77 3.07
C VAL A 114 8.61 -13.09 1.88
N LYS A 115 8.03 -11.90 2.11
CA LYS A 115 7.38 -11.10 1.07
C LYS A 115 7.81 -9.65 1.14
N TYR A 116 7.60 -8.94 0.04
CA TYR A 116 7.67 -7.48 0.04
C TYR A 116 6.36 -6.87 0.51
N ALA A 117 6.43 -5.76 1.25
CA ALA A 117 5.26 -4.99 1.64
C ALA A 117 5.61 -3.51 1.82
N TRP A 118 4.62 -2.64 1.57
CA TRP A 118 4.74 -1.19 1.68
C TRP A 118 4.42 -0.70 3.09
N TYR A 119 5.19 0.26 3.57
CA TYR A 119 4.90 1.03 4.75
C TYR A 119 4.85 2.52 4.39
N GLY A 120 3.70 3.16 4.66
CA GLY A 120 3.49 4.59 4.42
C GLY A 120 3.59 5.37 5.73
N GLY A 121 4.47 6.38 5.75
CA GLY A 121 4.72 7.21 6.92
C GLY A 121 5.08 8.65 6.55
N SER A 122 5.44 9.44 7.55
CA SER A 122 6.06 10.76 7.31
C SER A 122 7.53 10.62 6.91
N LYS A 123 8.09 11.63 6.23
CA LYS A 123 9.52 11.63 5.86
C LYS A 123 10.42 11.41 7.08
N ASP A 124 10.13 12.10 8.18
CA ASP A 124 10.90 12.02 9.43
C ASP A 124 10.80 10.63 10.06
N GLU A 125 9.59 10.07 10.11
CA GLU A 125 9.35 8.70 10.61
C GLU A 125 10.12 7.66 9.80
N LEU A 126 10.12 7.76 8.46
CA LEU A 126 10.89 6.84 7.63
C LEU A 126 12.40 6.98 7.89
N CYS A 127 12.90 8.19 8.11
CA CYS A 127 14.29 8.43 8.46
C CYS A 127 14.64 7.81 9.82
N GLU A 128 13.79 8.01 10.84
CA GLU A 128 13.95 7.37 12.15
C GLU A 128 13.99 5.84 12.02
N ILE A 129 13.12 5.24 11.20
CA ILE A 129 13.10 3.79 10.95
C ILE A 129 14.41 3.32 10.31
N LEU A 130 14.96 4.05 9.34
CA LEU A 130 16.22 3.68 8.69
C LEU A 130 17.39 3.71 9.69
N VAL A 131 17.43 4.70 10.58
CA VAL A 131 18.52 4.83 11.57
C VAL A 131 18.36 3.87 12.73
N HIS A 132 17.17 3.81 13.34
CA HIS A 132 16.94 3.14 14.64
C HIS A 132 16.10 1.86 14.57
N GLY A 133 15.53 1.55 13.40
CA GLY A 133 14.52 0.50 13.25
C GLY A 133 13.13 0.99 13.65
N PHE A 134 12.15 0.08 13.56
CA PHE A 134 10.79 0.37 13.99
C PHE A 134 10.76 0.53 15.51
N SER A 135 10.30 1.68 15.99
CA SER A 135 10.26 2.01 17.42
C SER A 135 8.85 2.29 17.94
N ARG A 136 7.86 2.43 17.05
CA ARG A 136 6.48 2.76 17.37
C ARG A 136 5.51 1.89 16.57
N CYS A 137 4.44 1.45 17.22
CA CYS A 137 3.27 0.95 16.52
C CYS A 137 2.35 2.14 16.23
N ARG A 138 2.02 2.37 14.97
CA ARG A 138 1.13 3.46 14.58
C ARG A 138 -0.23 3.26 15.21
N GLU A 139 -0.72 4.29 15.91
CA GLU A 139 -2.11 4.31 16.35
C GLU A 139 -3.03 4.50 15.13
N PRO A 140 -4.15 3.76 15.05
CA PRO A 140 -5.09 3.90 13.96
C PRO A 140 -5.67 5.32 13.96
N ALA A 141 -5.77 5.93 12.78
CA ALA A 141 -6.41 7.24 12.64
C ALA A 141 -7.89 7.18 13.08
N PRO A 142 -8.52 8.32 13.43
CA PRO A 142 -9.96 8.36 13.71
C PRO A 142 -10.75 7.77 12.53
N ASN A 143 -11.52 6.70 12.80
CA ASN A 143 -12.29 5.88 11.84
C ASN A 143 -11.48 4.86 10.99
N GLU A 144 -10.19 4.70 11.21
CA GLU A 144 -9.40 3.62 10.63
C GLU A 144 -9.67 2.30 11.39
N GLN A 145 -9.92 1.23 10.64
CA GLN A 145 -10.05 -0.10 11.23
C GLN A 145 -8.66 -0.64 11.57
N SER A 146 -8.37 -0.82 12.85
CA SER A 146 -7.15 -1.51 13.32
C SER A 146 -7.30 -3.02 13.15
N TYR A 147 -6.19 -3.69 12.84
CA TYR A 147 -6.10 -5.15 12.74
C TYR A 147 -5.11 -5.65 13.80
N GLY A 148 -5.32 -5.27 15.06
CA GLY A 148 -4.38 -5.53 16.15
C GLY A 148 -3.38 -4.40 16.36
N VAL A 149 -2.42 -4.65 17.26
CA VAL A 149 -1.37 -3.72 17.68
C VAL A 149 -0.03 -4.25 17.15
N GLY A 150 0.55 -3.51 16.22
CA GLY A 150 1.76 -3.89 15.52
C GLY A 150 2.07 -2.91 14.39
N VAL A 151 3.10 -3.24 13.61
CA VAL A 151 3.42 -2.54 12.37
C VAL A 151 2.50 -3.09 11.27
N HIS A 152 1.69 -2.20 10.70
CA HIS A 152 0.79 -2.53 9.60
C HIS A 152 1.51 -2.25 8.27
N LEU A 153 1.68 -3.29 7.46
CA LEU A 153 2.24 -3.17 6.11
C LEU A 153 1.19 -3.50 5.06
N ILE A 154 1.31 -2.89 3.90
CA ILE A 154 0.36 -2.99 2.80
C ILE A 154 0.93 -3.91 1.73
N SER A 155 0.11 -4.82 1.21
CA SER A 155 0.51 -5.69 0.11
C SER A 155 0.98 -4.88 -1.12
N PRO A 156 2.00 -5.34 -1.89
CA PRO A 156 2.54 -4.62 -3.04
C PRO A 156 1.48 -4.21 -4.08
N VAL A 157 0.47 -5.04 -4.28
CA VAL A 157 -0.64 -4.83 -5.23
C VAL A 157 -1.58 -3.69 -4.79
N PHE A 158 -1.47 -3.24 -3.54
CA PHE A 158 -2.30 -2.21 -2.92
C PHE A 158 -1.52 -0.95 -2.52
N ALA A 159 -0.43 -0.62 -3.22
CA ALA A 159 0.41 0.55 -2.92
C ALA A 159 -0.38 1.85 -2.70
N TYR A 160 -1.51 2.04 -3.38
CA TYR A 160 -2.41 3.19 -3.17
C TYR A 160 -2.84 3.38 -1.70
N ASP A 161 -3.08 2.30 -0.94
CA ASP A 161 -3.46 2.40 0.47
C ASP A 161 -2.31 2.89 1.33
N GLY A 162 -1.08 2.43 1.05
CA GLY A 162 0.11 2.94 1.72
C GLY A 162 0.38 4.40 1.37
N ALA A 163 0.07 4.82 0.14
CA ALA A 163 0.21 6.19 -0.30
C ALA A 163 -0.76 7.13 0.45
N LEU A 164 -1.97 6.69 0.77
CA LEU A 164 -2.91 7.44 1.59
C LEU A 164 -2.40 7.63 3.03
N SER A 165 -1.66 6.65 3.56
CA SER A 165 -1.06 6.69 4.90
C SER A 165 0.21 7.52 5.01
N SER A 166 0.85 7.86 3.88
CA SER A 166 2.05 8.72 3.83
C SER A 166 1.71 10.20 4.05
N ALA A 167 2.61 10.96 4.68
CA ALA A 167 2.45 12.41 4.80
C ALA A 167 3.10 13.13 3.60
N VAL A 168 2.55 14.31 3.25
CA VAL A 168 3.18 15.20 2.28
C VAL A 168 4.24 16.02 3.01
N ASP A 169 5.47 16.04 2.50
CA ASP A 169 6.57 16.82 3.07
C ASP A 169 6.55 18.28 2.59
N GLU A 170 7.51 19.08 3.05
CA GLU A 170 7.62 20.52 2.73
C GLU A 170 7.81 20.80 1.24
N ARG A 171 8.23 19.79 0.46
CA ARG A 171 8.49 19.87 -0.98
C ARG A 171 7.33 19.31 -1.81
N GLY A 172 6.23 18.96 -1.16
CA GLY A 172 5.05 18.38 -1.80
C GLY A 172 5.25 16.91 -2.21
N LEU A 173 6.23 16.21 -1.63
CA LEU A 173 6.50 14.80 -1.89
C LEU A 173 5.86 13.92 -0.83
N ARG A 174 5.49 12.71 -1.24
CA ARG A 174 5.15 11.60 -0.37
C ARG A 174 6.26 10.56 -0.45
N HIS A 175 6.45 9.84 0.65
CA HIS A 175 7.48 8.81 0.75
C HIS A 175 6.87 7.52 1.28
N MET A 176 7.31 6.40 0.72
CA MET A 176 6.91 5.06 1.16
C MET A 176 8.14 4.16 1.24
N LEU A 177 8.13 3.29 2.23
CA LEU A 177 9.17 2.31 2.47
C LEU A 177 8.72 0.95 1.94
N LEU A 178 9.54 0.32 1.10
CA LEU A 178 9.38 -1.07 0.69
C LEU A 178 10.24 -1.94 1.60
N CYS A 179 9.61 -2.86 2.32
CA CYS A 179 10.26 -3.76 3.26
C CYS A 179 10.21 -5.20 2.78
N ARG A 180 11.24 -5.98 3.10
CA ARG A 180 11.12 -7.45 3.22
C ARG A 180 10.49 -7.78 4.56
N VAL A 181 9.53 -8.69 4.56
CA VAL A 181 8.75 -9.06 5.73
C VAL A 181 8.70 -10.57 5.85
N ILE A 182 9.12 -11.11 6.99
CA ILE A 182 8.96 -12.53 7.33
C ILE A 182 7.53 -12.71 7.83
N LEU A 183 6.67 -13.35 7.04
CA LEU A 183 5.26 -13.54 7.40
C LEU A 183 5.01 -14.86 8.12
N GLY A 184 5.86 -15.87 7.89
CA GLY A 184 5.68 -17.22 8.44
C GLY A 184 4.28 -17.78 8.22
N LYS A 185 3.75 -18.45 9.23
CA LYS A 185 2.36 -18.91 9.29
C LYS A 185 1.46 -17.74 9.73
N MET A 186 0.69 -17.21 8.77
CA MET A 186 -0.20 -16.06 8.98
C MET A 186 -1.52 -16.47 9.64
N GLU A 187 -2.06 -15.62 10.51
CA GLU A 187 -3.40 -15.73 11.10
C GLU A 187 -4.33 -14.61 10.64
N THR A 188 -5.61 -14.91 10.42
CA THR A 188 -6.59 -13.85 10.10
C THR A 188 -6.89 -13.01 11.32
N VAL A 189 -6.70 -11.70 11.22
CA VAL A 189 -7.03 -10.75 12.28
C VAL A 189 -8.34 -10.04 11.96
N ALA A 190 -9.29 -10.07 12.89
CA ALA A 190 -10.57 -9.41 12.71
C ALA A 190 -10.43 -7.87 12.75
N PRO A 191 -11.22 -7.12 11.95
CA PRO A 191 -11.27 -5.66 12.05
C PRO A 191 -11.68 -5.21 13.46
N GLY A 192 -10.94 -4.26 14.03
CA GLY A 192 -11.14 -3.78 15.40
C GLY A 192 -10.49 -4.64 16.49
N SER A 193 -9.75 -5.68 16.13
CA SER A 193 -9.00 -6.49 17.09
C SER A 193 -7.96 -5.67 17.84
N LYS A 194 -7.78 -5.98 19.12
CA LYS A 194 -6.72 -5.41 19.99
C LYS A 194 -5.57 -6.39 20.24
N GLN A 195 -5.52 -7.48 19.48
CA GLN A 195 -4.47 -8.48 19.57
C GLN A 195 -3.09 -7.86 19.31
N TYR A 196 -2.11 -8.17 20.15
CA TYR A 196 -0.77 -7.55 20.11
C TYR A 196 0.38 -8.58 20.06
N HIS A 197 0.03 -9.86 19.95
CA HIS A 197 0.92 -11.01 19.80
C HIS A 197 0.19 -12.12 19.01
N PRO A 198 0.90 -13.16 18.52
CA PRO A 198 0.24 -14.27 17.85
C PRO A 198 -0.79 -14.96 18.74
N SER A 199 -1.89 -15.48 18.18
CA SER A 199 -2.90 -16.20 18.97
C SER A 199 -2.40 -17.55 19.51
N SER A 200 -1.38 -18.13 18.88
CA SER A 200 -0.73 -19.36 19.32
C SER A 200 0.74 -19.38 18.95
N LYS A 201 1.50 -20.31 19.55
CA LYS A 201 2.93 -20.50 19.24
C LYS A 201 3.19 -20.92 17.79
N GLU A 202 2.18 -21.43 17.09
CA GLU A 202 2.32 -21.84 15.69
C GLU A 202 2.26 -20.67 14.73
N MET A 203 1.56 -19.58 15.10
CA MET A 203 1.36 -18.42 14.23
C MET A 203 2.52 -17.43 14.39
N ASP A 204 2.78 -16.63 13.37
CA ASP A 204 3.89 -15.69 13.32
C ASP A 204 3.40 -14.24 13.14
N THR A 205 2.56 -13.99 12.13
CA THR A 205 2.06 -12.65 11.80
C THR A 205 0.55 -12.65 11.54
N GLY A 206 -0.06 -11.47 11.59
CA GLY A 206 -1.48 -11.26 11.25
C GLY A 206 -1.69 -10.86 9.79
N VAL A 207 -2.85 -11.20 9.23
CA VAL A 207 -3.32 -10.78 7.91
C VAL A 207 -4.81 -10.45 7.95
N ASP A 208 -5.26 -9.51 7.14
CA ASP A 208 -6.70 -9.19 7.06
C ASP A 208 -7.51 -10.25 6.31
N ASN A 209 -6.91 -10.88 5.31
CA ASN A 209 -7.51 -11.98 4.56
C ASN A 209 -6.43 -12.96 4.04
N LEU A 210 -6.57 -14.25 4.37
CA LEU A 210 -5.60 -15.27 3.97
C LEU A 210 -5.54 -15.53 2.45
N GLN A 211 -6.66 -15.40 1.74
CA GLN A 211 -6.74 -15.68 0.32
C GLN A 211 -6.29 -14.49 -0.52
N PHE A 212 -6.61 -13.28 -0.06
CA PHE A 212 -6.28 -12.05 -0.75
C PHE A 212 -5.76 -11.00 0.22
N PRO A 213 -4.49 -11.14 0.65
CA PRO A 213 -3.89 -10.25 1.63
C PRO A 213 -3.81 -8.83 1.10
N ARG A 214 -4.38 -7.90 1.85
CA ARG A 214 -4.25 -6.47 1.58
C ARG A 214 -3.44 -5.77 2.65
N ARG A 215 -3.51 -6.26 3.90
CA ARG A 215 -2.71 -5.77 5.03
C ARG A 215 -2.08 -6.92 5.80
N TYR A 216 -0.82 -6.75 6.13
CA TYR A 216 -0.06 -7.59 7.05
C TYR A 216 0.14 -6.85 8.37
N VAL A 217 0.19 -7.60 9.46
CA VAL A 217 0.39 -7.09 10.81
C VAL A 217 1.54 -7.86 11.43
N VAL A 218 2.67 -7.17 11.60
CA VAL A 218 3.80 -7.70 12.35
C VAL A 218 3.68 -7.20 13.78
N TRP A 219 3.56 -8.13 14.72
CA TRP A 219 3.40 -7.81 16.13
C TRP A 219 4.57 -6.98 16.66
N SER A 220 4.30 -6.12 17.65
CA SER A 220 5.30 -5.20 18.21
C SER A 220 6.56 -5.91 18.70
N ALA A 221 6.42 -7.11 19.27
CA ALA A 221 7.53 -7.94 19.73
C ALA A 221 8.48 -8.38 18.60
N TYR A 222 8.03 -8.37 17.34
CA TYR A 222 8.72 -8.94 16.19
C TYR A 222 9.11 -7.90 15.13
N MET A 223 8.70 -6.63 15.29
CA MET A 223 8.85 -5.61 14.24
C MET A 223 10.29 -5.44 13.73
N ASN A 224 11.30 -5.51 14.60
CA ASN A 224 12.71 -5.33 14.22
C ASN A 224 13.44 -6.62 13.81
N SER A 225 12.84 -7.77 14.06
CA SER A 225 13.37 -9.07 13.61
C SER A 225 12.74 -9.53 12.30
N HIS A 226 11.49 -9.13 12.05
CA HIS A 226 10.67 -9.62 10.94
C HIS A 226 10.46 -8.61 9.82
N ILE A 227 10.92 -7.36 9.97
CA ILE A 227 10.82 -6.33 8.94
C ILE A 227 12.20 -5.78 8.64
N PHE A 228 12.58 -5.80 7.37
CA PHE A 228 13.82 -5.20 6.90
C PHE A 228 13.53 -4.14 5.83
N PRO A 229 13.81 -2.85 6.09
CA PRO A 229 13.70 -1.75 5.11
C PRO A 229 14.66 -1.95 3.93
N VAL A 230 14.14 -1.96 2.69
CA VAL A 230 14.97 -2.19 1.49
C VAL A 230 14.98 -0.98 0.56
N TYR A 231 13.83 -0.36 0.28
CA TYR A 231 13.76 0.78 -0.62
C TYR A 231 12.92 1.91 -0.06
N VAL A 232 13.25 3.14 -0.40
CA VAL A 232 12.38 4.31 -0.23
C VAL A 232 11.97 4.82 -1.60
N VAL A 233 10.66 4.85 -1.84
CA VAL A 233 10.06 5.44 -3.04
C VAL A 233 9.51 6.81 -2.70
N SER A 234 9.94 7.83 -3.44
CA SER A 234 9.51 9.21 -3.31
C SER A 234 8.70 9.62 -4.53
N PHE A 235 7.50 10.17 -4.33
CA PHE A 235 6.56 10.43 -5.41
C PHE A 235 5.67 11.65 -5.14
N LYS A 236 5.06 12.16 -6.19
CA LYS A 236 3.90 13.06 -6.13
C LYS A 236 2.69 12.29 -6.63
N ALA A 237 1.67 12.16 -5.80
CA ALA A 237 0.39 11.60 -6.18
C ALA A 237 -0.69 12.69 -6.16
N PRO A 238 -1.75 12.54 -6.97
CA PRO A 238 -2.92 13.41 -6.88
C PRO A 238 -3.41 13.44 -5.45
N SER A 239 -3.63 14.63 -4.90
CA SER A 239 -4.20 14.69 -3.56
C SER A 239 -5.63 14.13 -3.62
N PRO A 240 -6.07 13.36 -2.61
CA PRO A 240 -7.44 12.83 -2.56
C PRO A 240 -8.51 13.93 -2.55
N ASN A 241 -8.12 15.21 -2.41
CA ASN A 241 -8.99 16.38 -2.43
C ASN A 241 -9.05 17.11 -3.79
N VAL A 242 -8.36 16.66 -4.84
CA VAL A 242 -8.56 17.18 -6.21
C VAL A 242 -9.72 16.45 -6.88
N VAL A 243 -10.92 16.62 -6.32
CA VAL A 243 -12.20 16.52 -7.06
C VAL A 243 -12.95 17.87 -6.99
N SER A 244 -12.29 18.93 -6.54
CA SER A 244 -12.77 20.31 -6.66
C SER A 244 -11.67 21.17 -7.29
N GLY A 245 -11.81 21.43 -8.59
CA GLY A 245 -10.95 22.40 -9.28
C GLY A 245 -10.10 21.82 -10.40
N ILE A 246 -10.73 21.26 -11.43
CA ILE A 246 -10.20 21.38 -12.79
C ILE A 246 -11.32 22.07 -13.56
N GLN A 247 -11.15 23.36 -13.84
CA GLN A 247 -11.79 23.99 -14.98
C GLN A 247 -11.19 23.31 -16.23
N PRO A 248 -11.98 22.61 -17.06
CA PRO A 248 -11.54 22.29 -18.39
C PRO A 248 -11.79 23.54 -19.23
N SER A 249 -10.72 24.18 -19.70
CA SER A 249 -10.76 25.08 -20.85
C SER A 249 -11.07 24.28 -22.12
N ILE A 250 -12.28 23.75 -22.22
CA ILE A 250 -12.85 23.26 -23.47
C ILE A 250 -14.28 23.77 -23.55
N GLN A 251 -14.54 24.57 -24.58
CA GLN A 251 -15.81 25.21 -24.89
C GLN A 251 -17.00 24.23 -24.79
N PRO A 252 -18.15 24.64 -24.22
CA PRO A 252 -19.28 23.75 -24.02
C PRO A 252 -20.07 23.58 -25.31
N ARG A 253 -19.96 22.41 -25.95
CA ARG A 253 -21.09 21.88 -26.73
C ARG A 253 -22.07 21.24 -25.76
N GLN A 254 -23.20 21.90 -25.60
CA GLN A 254 -24.35 21.48 -24.83
C GLN A 254 -24.78 20.07 -25.25
N ALA A 255 -24.77 19.13 -24.30
CA ALA A 255 -25.62 17.96 -24.35
C ALA A 255 -26.20 17.77 -22.95
N ASN A 256 -27.52 17.91 -22.88
CA ASN A 256 -28.33 17.79 -21.68
C ASN A 256 -28.15 16.42 -21.02
N THR A 257 -27.40 16.37 -19.92
CA THR A 257 -27.59 15.35 -18.90
C THR A 257 -27.70 16.05 -17.56
N SER A 258 -28.89 15.94 -16.96
CA SER A 258 -29.24 16.47 -15.65
C SER A 258 -28.17 16.19 -14.60
N LYS A 259 -27.89 17.19 -13.76
CA LYS A 259 -27.04 17.08 -12.58
C LYS A 259 -27.55 15.91 -11.71
N PRO A 260 -26.70 14.95 -11.30
CA PRO A 260 -27.15 13.88 -10.43
C PRO A 260 -27.45 14.42 -9.04
N THR A 261 -28.69 14.23 -8.60
CA THR A 261 -29.25 14.68 -7.31
C THR A 261 -28.80 13.81 -6.11
N SER A 262 -27.67 13.11 -6.20
CA SER A 262 -27.18 12.22 -5.13
C SER A 262 -25.68 12.37 -4.87
N PRO A 263 -25.23 12.21 -3.60
CA PRO A 263 -23.82 12.18 -3.25
C PRO A 263 -23.06 11.14 -4.07
N TRP A 264 -21.84 11.46 -4.49
CA TRP A 264 -20.97 10.55 -5.21
C TRP A 264 -20.55 9.40 -4.32
N VAL A 265 -20.96 8.17 -4.67
CA VAL A 265 -20.45 6.94 -4.06
C VAL A 265 -19.32 6.42 -4.95
N THR A 266 -18.14 6.21 -4.37
CA THR A 266 -17.01 5.62 -5.12
C THR A 266 -17.34 4.17 -5.49
N PHE A 267 -16.89 3.74 -6.67
CA PHE A 267 -17.16 2.38 -7.14
C PHE A 267 -16.69 1.29 -6.14
N PRO A 268 -15.52 1.42 -5.47
CA PRO A 268 -15.11 0.47 -4.43
C PRO A 268 -16.07 0.41 -3.23
N ALA A 269 -16.58 1.55 -2.76
CA ALA A 269 -17.55 1.58 -1.67
C ALA A 269 -18.88 0.92 -2.07
N LEU A 270 -19.32 1.16 -3.32
CA LEU A 270 -20.47 0.50 -3.91
C LEU A 270 -20.27 -1.03 -3.98
N MET A 271 -19.11 -1.48 -4.47
CA MET A 271 -18.76 -2.91 -4.57
C MET A 271 -18.75 -3.60 -3.21
N PHE A 272 -18.12 -2.99 -2.21
CA PHE A 272 -18.06 -3.52 -0.85
C PHE A 272 -19.45 -3.71 -0.24
N THR A 273 -20.37 -2.79 -0.54
CA THR A 273 -21.74 -2.87 -0.02
C THR A 273 -22.56 -3.89 -0.80
N LEU A 274 -22.44 -3.94 -2.12
CA LEU A 274 -23.12 -4.92 -2.97
C LEU A 274 -22.70 -6.36 -2.67
N ALA A 275 -21.45 -6.59 -2.30
CA ALA A 275 -20.96 -7.91 -1.91
C ALA A 275 -21.70 -8.50 -0.70
N LYS A 276 -22.36 -7.67 0.12
CA LYS A 276 -23.18 -8.12 1.26
C LYS A 276 -24.57 -8.61 0.85
N PHE A 277 -25.02 -8.26 -0.35
CA PHE A 277 -26.39 -8.50 -0.81
C PHE A 277 -26.47 -9.35 -2.09
N LEU A 278 -25.35 -9.58 -2.77
CA LEU A 278 -25.31 -10.29 -4.05
C LEU A 278 -24.56 -11.62 -3.95
N PRO A 279 -25.07 -12.69 -4.60
CA PRO A 279 -24.34 -13.95 -4.72
C PRO A 279 -23.02 -13.80 -5.49
N PRO A 280 -22.01 -14.65 -5.20
CA PRO A 280 -20.69 -14.60 -5.85
C PRO A 280 -20.70 -14.56 -7.39
N PRO A 281 -21.57 -15.31 -8.11
CA PRO A 281 -21.60 -15.25 -9.57
C PRO A 281 -22.00 -13.87 -10.12
N LYS A 282 -22.96 -13.19 -9.48
CA LYS A 282 -23.36 -11.82 -9.87
C LYS A 282 -22.28 -10.81 -9.52
N MET A 283 -21.61 -11.00 -8.39
CA MET A 283 -20.49 -10.15 -7.99
C MET A 283 -19.33 -10.23 -8.99
N LEU A 284 -19.02 -11.43 -9.49
CA LEU A 284 -17.99 -11.66 -10.50
C LEU A 284 -18.29 -10.97 -11.83
N LEU A 285 -19.56 -10.91 -12.27
CA LEU A 285 -19.97 -10.16 -13.47
C LEU A 285 -19.77 -8.65 -13.32
N ILE A 286 -19.96 -8.12 -12.12
CA ILE A 286 -19.74 -6.70 -11.82
C ILE A 286 -18.23 -6.39 -11.81
N VAL A 287 -17.43 -7.26 -11.20
CA VAL A 287 -15.95 -7.17 -11.24
C VAL A 287 -15.45 -7.24 -12.69
N LYS A 288 -15.97 -8.17 -13.49
CA LYS A 288 -15.64 -8.28 -14.92
C LYS A 288 -15.97 -7.00 -15.69
N SER A 289 -17.17 -6.46 -15.50
CA SER A 289 -17.59 -5.21 -16.13
C SER A 289 -16.69 -4.04 -15.71
N HIS A 290 -16.30 -3.98 -14.43
CA HIS A 290 -15.37 -2.97 -13.94
C HIS A 290 -13.96 -3.12 -14.52
N ASN A 291 -13.47 -4.34 -14.70
CA ASN A 291 -12.19 -4.59 -15.33
C ASN A 291 -12.21 -4.25 -16.83
N GLU A 292 -13.32 -4.50 -17.53
CA GLU A 292 -13.53 -4.02 -18.91
C GLU A 292 -13.49 -2.49 -18.99
N PHE A 293 -14.07 -1.80 -18.01
CA PHE A 293 -14.01 -0.34 -17.90
C PHE A 293 -12.57 0.15 -17.63
N ARG A 294 -11.85 -0.50 -16.71
CA ARG A 294 -10.43 -0.19 -16.43
C ARG A 294 -9.53 -0.43 -17.64
N ALA A 295 -9.83 -1.45 -18.44
CA ALA A 295 -9.15 -1.73 -19.70
C ALA A 295 -9.61 -0.81 -20.86
N LYS A 296 -10.41 0.22 -20.59
CA LYS A 296 -10.99 1.16 -21.58
C LYS A 296 -11.82 0.49 -22.69
N ARG A 297 -12.26 -0.77 -22.48
CA ARG A 297 -13.07 -1.54 -23.45
C ARG A 297 -14.54 -1.16 -23.41
N ILE A 298 -15.02 -0.60 -22.30
CA ILE A 298 -16.36 -0.04 -22.16
C ILE A 298 -16.30 1.35 -21.53
N SER A 299 -17.26 2.20 -21.88
CA SER A 299 -17.42 3.56 -21.33
C SER A 299 -18.11 3.54 -19.97
N ARG A 300 -18.00 4.65 -19.22
CA ARG A 300 -18.65 4.80 -17.92
C ARG A 300 -20.18 4.60 -17.98
N PRO A 301 -20.93 5.15 -18.95
CA PRO A 301 -22.36 4.85 -19.11
C PRO A 301 -22.65 3.38 -19.37
N GLN A 302 -21.79 2.69 -20.13
CA GLN A 302 -21.94 1.25 -20.41
C GLN A 302 -21.70 0.42 -19.14
N LEU A 303 -20.70 0.77 -18.33
CA LEU A 303 -20.48 0.16 -17.01
C LEU A 303 -21.72 0.34 -16.12
N ILE A 304 -22.24 1.56 -16.00
CA ILE A 304 -23.44 1.85 -15.19
C ILE A 304 -24.63 1.00 -15.66
N ARG A 305 -24.84 0.89 -16.98
CA ARG A 305 -25.92 0.05 -17.53
C ARG A 305 -25.75 -1.43 -17.19
N LYS A 306 -24.53 -1.98 -17.35
CA LYS A 306 -24.23 -3.38 -16.98
C LYS A 306 -24.45 -3.63 -15.49
N VAL A 307 -23.98 -2.73 -14.62
CA VAL A 307 -24.17 -2.82 -13.17
C VAL A 307 -25.65 -2.79 -12.81
N ARG A 308 -26.43 -1.87 -13.39
CA ARG A 308 -27.89 -1.79 -13.18
C ARG A 308 -28.61 -3.06 -13.63
N GLN A 309 -28.19 -3.67 -14.74
CA GLN A 309 -28.75 -4.94 -15.22
C GLN A 309 -28.42 -6.13 -14.29
N ILE A 310 -27.23 -6.16 -13.69
CA ILE A 310 -26.80 -7.27 -12.82
C ILE A 310 -27.43 -7.16 -11.41
N VAL A 311 -27.46 -5.94 -10.86
CA VAL A 311 -27.89 -5.67 -9.48
C VAL A 311 -29.40 -5.43 -9.38
N GLY A 312 -29.98 -4.77 -10.38
CA GLY A 312 -31.33 -4.22 -10.31
C GLY A 312 -31.37 -2.84 -9.63
N ASP A 313 -32.20 -1.95 -10.16
CA ASP A 313 -32.27 -0.55 -9.72
C ASP A 313 -32.77 -0.41 -8.27
N ASN A 314 -33.69 -1.27 -7.82
CA ASN A 314 -34.23 -1.23 -6.45
C ASN A 314 -33.14 -1.45 -5.39
N LEU A 315 -32.28 -2.45 -5.58
CA LEU A 315 -31.19 -2.75 -4.66
C LEU A 315 -30.10 -1.66 -4.73
N LEU A 316 -29.82 -1.14 -5.92
CA LEU A 316 -28.88 -0.03 -6.10
C LEU A 316 -29.34 1.23 -5.33
N ILE A 317 -30.64 1.55 -5.40
CA ILE A 317 -31.26 2.67 -4.68
C ILE A 317 -31.17 2.45 -3.17
N GLN A 318 -31.45 1.24 -2.67
CA GLN A 318 -31.34 0.94 -1.23
C GLN A 318 -29.90 1.11 -0.73
N VAL A 319 -28.92 0.60 -1.47
CA VAL A 319 -27.49 0.74 -1.14
C VAL A 319 -27.07 2.21 -1.13
N ILE A 320 -27.45 2.98 -2.15
CA ILE A 320 -27.14 4.42 -2.23
C ILE A 320 -27.84 5.21 -1.11
N LYS A 321 -29.07 4.84 -0.72
CA LYS A 321 -29.77 5.45 0.43
C LYS A 321 -29.10 5.12 1.76
N ALA A 322 -28.56 3.91 1.94
CA ALA A 322 -27.82 3.54 3.13
C ALA A 322 -26.51 4.36 3.32
N PHE A 323 -25.94 4.87 2.22
CA PHE A 323 -24.85 5.84 2.29
C PHE A 323 -25.30 7.24 2.74
N ARG A 324 -26.56 7.63 2.51
CA ARG A 324 -27.11 8.92 2.97
C ARG A 324 -27.33 8.96 4.49
N SER A 325 -27.81 7.87 5.09
CA SER A 325 -28.12 7.83 6.53
C SER A 325 -26.87 7.77 7.43
N LYS A 326 -25.76 7.19 6.96
CA LYS A 326 -24.48 7.20 7.68
C LYS A 326 -23.77 8.57 7.70
N SER A 327 -24.17 9.49 6.82
CA SER A 327 -23.59 10.85 6.75
C SER A 327 -24.35 11.89 7.58
N LEU A 328 -25.51 11.56 8.17
CA LEU A 328 -26.43 12.53 8.79
C LEU A 328 -26.61 12.37 10.31
N HIS A 329 -25.93 11.43 10.97
CA HIS A 329 -25.94 11.30 12.43
C HIS A 329 -24.54 11.19 13.03
N PRO A 330 -23.90 12.30 13.44
CA PRO A 330 -22.91 12.28 14.51
C PRO A 330 -23.64 12.14 15.85
N ALA A 331 -23.31 11.10 16.61
CA ALA A 331 -23.89 10.86 17.94
C ALA A 331 -23.53 12.01 18.90
N SER A 332 -24.53 12.80 19.29
CA SER A 332 -24.48 13.68 20.45
C SER A 332 -24.60 12.83 21.71
N ALA A 333 -23.49 12.65 22.44
CA ALA A 333 -23.52 12.14 23.80
C ALA A 333 -23.38 13.33 24.76
N LYS A 334 -24.50 13.65 25.43
CA LYS A 334 -24.60 14.68 26.46
C LYS A 334 -23.70 14.33 27.65
N ARG A 335 -22.92 15.32 28.11
CA ARG A 335 -22.40 15.38 29.48
C ARG A 335 -23.58 15.43 30.45
N THR A 336 -23.56 14.57 31.46
CA THR A 336 -24.23 14.84 32.74
C THR A 336 -23.14 14.85 33.81
N VAL A 337 -23.22 15.89 34.64
CA VAL A 337 -22.34 16.24 35.77
C VAL A 337 -22.29 15.13 36.80
#